data_AF-A0A150IIM3-F1
#
_entry.id   AF-A0A150IIM3-F1
#
_cell.length_a   1.000
_cell.length_b   1.000
_cell.length_c   1.000
_cell.angle_alpha   90.00
_cell.angle_beta   90.00
_cell.angle_gamma   90.00
#
_symmetry.space_group_name_H-M   'P 1'
#
loop_
_entity.id
_entity.type
_entity.pdbx_description
1 polymer ?
#
loop_
_entity_poly.entity_id
_entity_poly.type
_entity_poly.pdbx_seq_one_letter_code
_entity_poly.pdbx_strand_id
1 'polypeptide(L)'
;MNSLEPKTLVKKLKLTLEMNSVDFEKVIIDLGQVDAVNRRAEGYLFSIDDHIGAMILSMLSNQRPWEPIARNMGKLEEIFCKYNHKKLEKTNPHELVYKVKSIQCGNRAINKQMESLKHNIGVFKKIEAQHDSIDMFITKYEPEKVAKILSDFGSPYKLKQIGYPLAMEYLKNVGVIGMKPDVHICRICGPERLKIFSSINNLDKIAESFKKFARDTGYSITYLDNLFWIFGAKNYGYICSSKPNCIESNCQLKEYCNYPKYVNL
;
A
#
# COMPACT_ATOMS: atom_id res chain seq x y z
N MET A 1 -19.59 1.34 24.60
CA MET A 1 -19.49 2.32 23.48
C MET A 1 -20.41 1.85 22.37
N ASN A 2 -21.27 2.72 21.85
CA ASN A 2 -22.15 2.38 20.72
C ASN A 2 -21.29 2.19 19.47
N SER A 3 -21.34 1.01 18.85
CA SER A 3 -20.66 0.76 17.59
C SER A 3 -21.31 1.59 16.50
N LEU A 4 -20.51 2.39 15.80
CA LEU A 4 -21.00 3.21 14.71
C LEU A 4 -21.23 2.33 13.48
N GLU A 5 -22.33 2.57 12.75
CA GLU A 5 -22.62 1.87 11.50
C GLU A 5 -21.50 2.16 10.45
N PRO A 6 -21.05 1.16 9.65
CA PRO A 6 -19.90 1.30 8.77
C PRO A 6 -19.94 2.49 7.80
N LYS A 7 -21.06 2.75 7.11
CA LYS A 7 -21.18 3.89 6.19
C LYS A 7 -21.03 5.22 6.94
N THR A 8 -21.63 5.31 8.12
CA THR A 8 -21.52 6.48 8.99
C THR A 8 -20.07 6.70 9.44
N LEU A 9 -19.30 5.62 9.63
CA LEU A 9 -17.89 5.70 10.03
C LEU A 9 -17.08 6.32 8.91
N VAL A 10 -17.24 5.81 7.69
CA VAL A 10 -16.57 6.36 6.51
C VAL A 10 -16.97 7.82 6.28
N LYS A 11 -18.25 8.18 6.44
CA LYS A 11 -18.71 9.57 6.31
C LYS A 11 -18.03 10.50 7.32
N LYS A 12 -17.92 10.07 8.59
CA LYS A 12 -17.23 10.86 9.63
C LYS A 12 -15.72 10.95 9.40
N LEU A 13 -15.10 9.89 8.86
CA LEU A 13 -13.69 9.90 8.48
C LEU A 13 -13.45 10.94 7.37
N LYS A 14 -14.22 10.88 6.28
CA LYS A 14 -14.13 11.84 5.16
C LYS A 14 -14.33 13.28 5.65
N LEU A 15 -15.38 13.53 6.43
CA LEU A 15 -15.64 14.85 7.02
C LEU A 15 -14.46 15.34 7.87
N THR A 16 -13.82 14.44 8.63
CA THR A 16 -12.62 14.81 9.41
C THR A 16 -11.47 15.23 8.48
N LEU A 17 -11.24 14.52 7.37
CA LEU A 17 -10.21 14.89 6.40
C LEU A 17 -10.50 16.25 5.76
N GLU A 18 -11.74 16.49 5.34
CA GLU A 18 -12.19 17.76 4.73
C GLU A 18 -12.02 18.94 5.68
N MET A 19 -12.43 18.79 6.95
CA MET A 19 -12.27 19.83 7.98
C MET A 19 -10.81 20.17 8.28
N ASN A 20 -9.88 19.28 7.94
CA ASN A 20 -8.43 19.49 8.09
C ASN A 20 -7.76 19.84 6.75
N SER A 21 -8.54 20.30 5.76
CA SER A 21 -8.06 20.73 4.44
C SER A 21 -7.27 19.64 3.69
N VAL A 22 -7.60 18.37 3.93
CA VAL A 22 -7.00 17.24 3.22
C VAL A 22 -7.87 16.90 2.01
N ASP A 23 -7.39 17.19 0.81
CA ASP A 23 -8.00 16.75 -0.44
C ASP A 23 -7.71 15.26 -0.67
N PHE A 24 -8.41 14.42 0.09
CA PHE A 24 -8.18 12.97 0.10
C PHE A 24 -8.59 12.32 -1.22
N GLU A 25 -9.58 12.85 -1.93
CA GLU A 25 -9.98 12.32 -3.24
C GLU A 25 -8.86 12.54 -4.26
N LYS A 26 -8.26 13.75 -4.31
CA LYS A 26 -7.08 13.98 -5.16
C LYS A 26 -5.92 13.06 -4.77
N VAL A 27 -5.65 12.87 -3.48
CA VAL A 27 -4.58 11.96 -3.05
C VAL A 27 -4.85 10.52 -3.48
N ILE A 28 -6.10 10.03 -3.39
CA ILE A 28 -6.47 8.69 -3.85
C ILE A 28 -6.26 8.55 -5.36
N ILE A 29 -6.60 9.59 -6.15
CA ILE A 29 -6.33 9.63 -7.59
C ILE A 29 -4.83 9.59 -7.86
N ASP A 30 -4.04 10.45 -7.19
CA ASP A 30 -2.58 10.55 -7.38
C ASP A 30 -1.85 9.25 -6.96
N LEU A 31 -2.42 8.45 -6.06
CA LEU A 31 -1.89 7.13 -5.71
C LEU A 31 -2.00 6.12 -6.87
N GLY A 32 -2.90 6.34 -7.83
CA GLY A 32 -3.04 5.54 -9.06
C GLY A 32 -3.60 4.11 -8.88
N GLN A 33 -3.78 3.64 -7.65
CA GLN A 33 -4.20 2.25 -7.39
C GLN A 33 -5.67 1.99 -7.73
N VAL A 34 -6.55 2.99 -7.54
CA VAL A 34 -7.97 2.86 -7.95
C VAL A 34 -8.08 2.88 -9.48
N ASP A 35 -7.29 3.72 -10.15
CA ASP A 35 -7.19 3.72 -11.62
C ASP A 35 -6.67 2.37 -12.15
N ALA A 36 -5.63 1.81 -11.54
CA ALA A 36 -5.11 0.50 -11.91
C ALA A 36 -6.16 -0.61 -11.79
N VAL A 37 -7.03 -0.56 -10.75
CA VAL A 37 -8.17 -1.48 -10.62
C VAL A 37 -9.15 -1.32 -11.79
N ASN A 38 -9.49 -0.08 -12.16
CA ASN A 38 -10.42 0.18 -13.27
C ASN A 38 -9.84 -0.31 -14.59
N ARG A 39 -8.57 -0.01 -14.89
CA ARG A 39 -7.87 -0.49 -16.09
C ARG A 39 -7.90 -2.01 -16.18
N ARG A 40 -7.67 -2.72 -15.07
CA ARG A 40 -7.76 -4.18 -15.04
C ARG A 40 -9.19 -4.66 -15.31
N ALA A 41 -10.20 -4.00 -14.73
CA ALA A 41 -11.61 -4.33 -14.97
C ALA A 41 -12.02 -4.12 -16.44
N GLU A 42 -11.38 -3.19 -17.13
CA GLU A 42 -11.51 -2.94 -18.57
C GLU A 42 -10.71 -3.91 -19.45
N GLY A 43 -10.02 -4.88 -18.85
CA GLY A 43 -9.25 -5.91 -19.57
C GLY A 43 -7.81 -5.52 -19.90
N TYR A 44 -7.29 -4.42 -19.35
CA TYR A 44 -5.87 -4.08 -19.50
C TYR A 44 -4.98 -5.15 -18.85
N LEU A 45 -4.04 -5.67 -19.61
CA LEU A 45 -3.01 -6.60 -19.16
C LEU A 45 -1.72 -5.84 -18.85
N PHE A 46 -1.25 -5.92 -17.61
CA PHE A 46 -0.01 -5.27 -17.19
C PHE A 46 1.20 -6.04 -17.72
N SER A 47 2.13 -5.29 -18.31
CA SER A 47 3.38 -5.83 -18.84
C SER A 47 4.38 -6.12 -17.72
N ILE A 48 5.42 -6.91 -18.01
CA ILE A 48 6.53 -7.12 -17.06
C ILE A 48 7.17 -5.80 -16.58
N ASP A 49 7.28 -4.79 -17.45
CA ASP A 49 7.83 -3.48 -17.09
C ASP A 49 6.89 -2.73 -16.13
N ASP A 50 5.57 -2.86 -16.29
CA ASP A 50 4.57 -2.33 -15.34
C ASP A 50 4.71 -3.01 -13.96
N HIS A 51 4.83 -4.35 -13.91
CA HIS A 51 5.02 -5.09 -12.67
C HIS A 51 6.32 -4.72 -11.96
N ILE A 52 7.39 -4.45 -12.72
CA ILE A 52 8.66 -3.99 -12.17
C ILE A 52 8.54 -2.59 -11.57
N GLY A 53 7.87 -1.67 -12.28
CA GLY A 53 7.57 -0.33 -11.75
C GLY A 53 6.77 -0.40 -10.44
N ALA A 54 5.70 -1.19 -10.44
CA ALA A 54 4.86 -1.43 -9.26
C ALA A 54 5.63 -2.03 -8.08
N MET A 55 6.53 -3.00 -8.34
CA MET A 55 7.39 -3.60 -7.32
C MET A 55 8.41 -2.59 -6.78
N ILE A 56 9.03 -1.78 -7.64
CA ILE A 56 10.00 -0.75 -7.23
C ILE A 56 9.30 0.30 -6.36
N LEU A 57 8.13 0.80 -6.76
CA LEU A 57 7.35 1.74 -5.93
C LEU A 57 7.00 1.16 -4.56
N SER A 58 6.60 -0.11 -4.52
CA SER A 58 6.39 -0.83 -3.26
C SER A 58 7.67 -0.86 -2.40
N MET A 59 8.82 -1.21 -2.98
CA MET A 59 10.10 -1.19 -2.27
C MET A 59 10.43 0.21 -1.72
N LEU A 60 10.27 1.25 -2.53
CA LEU A 60 10.55 2.62 -2.15
C LEU A 60 9.66 3.09 -0.98
N SER A 61 8.40 2.65 -0.94
CA SER A 61 7.44 2.96 0.13
C SER A 61 7.83 2.43 1.52
N ASN A 62 8.82 1.52 1.59
CA ASN A 62 9.16 0.82 2.82
C ASN A 62 9.59 1.75 3.97
N GLN A 63 8.78 1.79 5.02
CA GLN A 63 9.03 2.50 6.29
C GLN A 63 9.44 3.96 6.12
N ARG A 64 8.77 4.69 5.21
CA ARG A 64 9.03 6.12 4.99
C ARG A 64 7.76 6.89 4.59
N PRO A 65 7.76 8.23 4.71
CA PRO A 65 6.71 9.05 4.11
C PRO A 65 6.67 8.89 2.58
N TRP A 66 5.46 8.84 2.01
CA TRP A 66 5.23 8.70 0.57
C TRP A 66 5.46 10.00 -0.20
N GLU A 67 5.22 11.15 0.43
CA GLU A 67 5.21 12.46 -0.22
C GLU A 67 6.46 12.77 -1.07
N PRO A 68 7.71 12.45 -0.65
CA PRO A 68 8.86 12.68 -1.51
C PRO A 68 8.91 11.78 -2.75
N ILE A 69 8.33 10.58 -2.68
CA ILE A 69 8.19 9.67 -3.85
C ILE A 69 7.22 10.29 -4.84
N ALA A 70 6.03 10.67 -4.38
CA ALA A 70 5.00 11.32 -5.20
C ALA A 70 5.54 12.55 -5.93
N ARG A 71 6.25 13.45 -5.22
CA ARG A 71 6.85 14.65 -5.84
C ARG A 71 7.95 14.38 -6.87
N ASN A 72 8.59 13.21 -6.82
CA ASN A 72 9.70 12.88 -7.70
C ASN A 72 9.36 11.73 -8.67
N MET A 73 8.08 11.43 -8.91
CA MET A 73 7.67 10.27 -9.72
C MET A 73 8.35 10.26 -11.09
N GLY A 74 8.30 11.36 -11.85
CA GLY A 74 8.97 11.44 -13.16
C GLY A 74 10.50 11.30 -13.09
N LYS A 75 11.15 11.77 -12.02
CA LYS A 75 12.60 11.54 -11.82
C LYS A 75 12.89 10.08 -11.50
N LEU A 76 12.05 9.44 -10.70
CA LEU A 76 12.17 8.02 -10.38
C LEU A 76 12.03 7.17 -11.64
N GLU A 77 11.06 7.47 -12.50
CA GLU A 77 10.91 6.80 -13.80
C GLU A 77 12.22 6.87 -14.60
N GLU A 78 12.83 8.05 -14.73
CA GLU A 78 14.10 8.20 -15.44
C GLU A 78 15.27 7.46 -14.75
N ILE A 79 15.38 7.55 -13.42
CA ILE A 79 16.39 6.81 -12.64
C ILE A 79 16.27 5.30 -12.90
N PHE A 80 15.04 4.79 -12.97
CA PHE A 80 14.75 3.39 -13.21
C PHE A 80 14.56 3.05 -14.69
N CYS A 81 15.07 3.88 -15.60
CA CYS A 81 15.06 3.60 -17.05
C CYS A 81 13.66 3.31 -17.60
N LYS A 82 12.65 4.04 -17.11
CA LYS A 82 11.21 3.83 -17.38
C LYS A 82 10.77 2.40 -17.09
N TYR A 83 11.36 1.83 -16.04
CA TYR A 83 11.14 0.46 -15.55
C TYR A 83 11.49 -0.66 -16.54
N ASN A 84 12.21 -0.34 -17.62
CA ASN A 84 12.57 -1.34 -18.62
C ASN A 84 13.46 -2.44 -18.03
N HIS A 85 12.94 -3.67 -17.98
CA HIS A 85 13.62 -4.78 -17.34
C HIS A 85 14.99 -5.08 -17.94
N LYS A 86 15.13 -5.02 -19.28
CA LYS A 86 16.38 -5.34 -19.98
C LYS A 86 17.50 -4.34 -19.66
N LYS A 87 17.14 -3.07 -19.44
CA LYS A 87 18.07 -2.03 -19.00
C LYS A 87 18.42 -2.22 -17.53
N LEU A 88 17.41 -2.37 -16.66
CA LEU A 88 17.59 -2.51 -15.21
C LEU A 88 18.45 -3.71 -14.80
N GLU A 89 18.37 -4.83 -15.53
CA GLU A 89 19.23 -6.01 -15.30
C GLU A 89 20.72 -5.74 -15.53
N LYS A 90 21.06 -4.70 -16.30
CA LYS A 90 22.43 -4.28 -16.64
C LYS A 90 22.88 -3.07 -15.82
N THR A 91 21.96 -2.39 -15.14
CA THR A 91 22.26 -1.19 -14.35
C THR A 91 23.00 -1.57 -13.07
N ASN A 92 24.01 -0.76 -12.69
CA ASN A 92 24.72 -0.93 -11.43
C ASN A 92 23.80 -0.56 -10.24
N PRO A 93 23.56 -1.47 -9.28
CA PRO A 93 22.75 -1.18 -8.10
C PRO A 93 23.22 0.03 -7.29
N HIS A 94 24.53 0.26 -7.18
CA HIS A 94 25.07 1.39 -6.42
C HIS A 94 24.74 2.74 -7.07
N GLU A 95 24.66 2.78 -8.39
CA GLU A 95 24.26 3.98 -9.13
C GLU A 95 22.79 4.31 -8.88
N LEU A 96 21.92 3.30 -8.89
CA LEU A 96 20.50 3.45 -8.55
C LEU A 96 20.34 3.97 -7.11
N VAL A 97 21.05 3.37 -6.15
CA VAL A 97 21.05 3.84 -4.75
C VAL A 97 21.43 5.30 -4.65
N TYR A 98 22.55 5.70 -5.29
CA TYR A 98 23.04 7.07 -5.26
C TYR A 98 21.99 8.04 -5.81
N LYS A 99 21.44 7.75 -7.00
CA LYS A 99 20.43 8.58 -7.66
C LYS A 99 19.12 8.67 -6.87
N VAL A 100 18.65 7.57 -6.28
CA VAL A 100 17.44 7.58 -5.44
C VAL A 100 17.66 8.39 -4.17
N LYS A 101 18.83 8.28 -3.54
CA LYS A 101 19.16 9.06 -2.34
C LYS A 101 19.33 10.55 -2.64
N SER A 102 19.88 10.93 -3.80
CA SER A 102 20.10 12.34 -4.16
C SER A 102 18.80 13.12 -4.31
N ILE A 103 17.70 12.47 -4.68
CA ILE A 103 16.35 13.05 -4.71
C ILE A 103 15.55 12.78 -3.43
N GLN A 104 16.24 12.41 -2.34
CA GLN A 104 15.65 12.11 -1.03
C GLN A 104 14.57 11.02 -1.08
N CYS A 105 14.71 10.06 -2.00
CA CYS A 105 13.77 8.95 -2.15
C CYS A 105 14.22 7.62 -1.54
N GLY A 106 15.39 7.59 -0.92
CA GLY A 106 15.92 6.40 -0.25
C GLY A 106 15.18 6.04 1.04
N ASN A 107 15.18 4.76 1.37
CA ASN A 107 14.78 4.23 2.68
C ASN A 107 15.92 3.40 3.29
N ARG A 108 15.74 2.91 4.52
CA ARG A 108 16.77 2.14 5.25
C ARG A 108 17.20 0.85 4.53
N ALA A 109 16.32 0.26 3.71
CA ALA A 109 16.58 -0.97 2.98
C ALA A 109 17.10 -0.74 1.55
N ILE A 110 17.24 0.53 1.09
CA ILE A 110 17.43 0.84 -0.33
C ILE A 110 18.65 0.14 -0.94
N ASN A 111 19.76 0.01 -0.21
CA ASN A 111 20.95 -0.69 -0.70
C ASN A 111 20.61 -2.15 -1.06
N LYS A 112 20.04 -2.89 -0.10
CA LYS A 112 19.65 -4.30 -0.29
C LYS A 112 18.55 -4.46 -1.34
N GLN A 113 17.64 -3.48 -1.44
CA GLN A 113 16.56 -3.47 -2.44
C GLN A 113 17.13 -3.38 -3.85
N MET A 114 18.04 -2.43 -4.11
CA MET A 114 18.66 -2.28 -5.43
C MET A 114 19.56 -3.48 -5.78
N GLU A 115 20.32 -4.01 -4.82
CA GLU A 115 21.10 -5.25 -4.99
C GLU A 115 20.22 -6.46 -5.36
N SER A 116 18.97 -6.48 -4.88
CA SER A 116 18.02 -7.56 -5.12
C SER A 116 17.26 -7.43 -6.44
N LEU A 117 17.36 -6.29 -7.14
CA LEU A 117 16.49 -5.97 -8.27
C LEU A 117 16.62 -6.98 -9.42
N LYS A 118 17.86 -7.31 -9.81
CA LYS A 118 18.12 -8.31 -10.87
C LYS A 118 17.51 -9.67 -10.55
N HIS A 119 17.59 -10.12 -9.29
CA HIS A 119 16.99 -11.38 -8.87
C HIS A 119 15.47 -11.34 -8.99
N ASN A 120 14.85 -10.26 -8.50
CA ASN A 120 13.39 -10.12 -8.53
C ASN A 120 12.83 -10.00 -9.96
N ILE A 121 13.55 -9.31 -10.87
CA ILE A 121 13.22 -9.32 -12.31
C ILE A 121 13.26 -10.75 -12.86
N GLY A 122 14.28 -11.53 -12.50
CA GLY A 122 14.37 -12.94 -12.86
C GLY A 122 13.19 -13.78 -12.35
N VAL A 123 12.68 -13.50 -11.15
CA VAL A 123 11.47 -14.15 -10.62
C VAL A 123 10.24 -13.81 -11.46
N PHE A 124 10.05 -12.54 -11.86
CA PHE A 124 8.94 -12.17 -12.73
C PHE A 124 9.01 -12.83 -14.11
N LYS A 125 10.19 -12.88 -14.73
CA LYS A 125 10.39 -13.62 -15.99
C LYS A 125 10.07 -15.11 -15.85
N LYS A 126 10.46 -15.72 -14.72
CA LYS A 126 10.14 -17.12 -14.43
C LYS A 126 8.64 -17.34 -14.29
N ILE A 127 7.93 -16.42 -13.63
CA ILE A 127 6.45 -16.48 -13.52
C ILE A 127 5.82 -16.38 -14.90
N GLU A 128 6.21 -15.38 -15.69
CA GLU A 128 5.69 -15.16 -17.05
C GLU A 128 5.89 -16.40 -17.93
N ALA A 129 7.08 -17.01 -17.90
CA ALA A 129 7.36 -18.23 -18.66
C ALA A 129 6.57 -19.47 -18.20
N GLN A 130 6.05 -19.50 -16.96
CA GLN A 130 5.37 -20.66 -16.38
C GLN A 130 3.84 -20.53 -16.34
N HIS A 131 3.30 -19.32 -16.45
CA HIS A 131 1.87 -19.02 -16.30
C HIS A 131 1.34 -18.11 -17.42
N ASP A 132 2.03 -18.06 -18.56
CA ASP A 132 1.77 -17.20 -19.74
C ASP A 132 1.94 -15.69 -19.52
N SER A 133 1.57 -15.18 -18.34
CA SER A 133 1.85 -13.81 -17.90
C SER A 133 1.90 -13.71 -16.38
N ILE A 134 2.49 -12.62 -15.88
CA ILE A 134 2.46 -12.29 -14.44
C ILE A 134 1.03 -12.00 -14.00
N ASP A 135 0.23 -11.36 -14.85
CA ASP A 135 -1.17 -11.06 -14.61
C ASP A 135 -2.02 -12.32 -14.39
N MET A 136 -1.88 -13.33 -15.26
CA MET A 136 -2.57 -14.61 -15.09
C MET A 136 -2.16 -15.30 -13.80
N PHE A 137 -0.89 -15.21 -13.41
CA PHE A 137 -0.42 -15.74 -12.14
C PHE A 137 -1.02 -15.04 -10.92
N ILE A 138 -1.01 -13.69 -10.87
CA ILE A 138 -1.46 -12.94 -9.69
C ILE A 138 -2.99 -12.85 -9.57
N THR A 139 -3.73 -13.12 -10.63
CA THR A 139 -5.21 -13.14 -10.62
C THR A 139 -5.79 -14.53 -10.41
N LYS A 140 -4.97 -15.60 -10.50
CA LYS A 140 -5.39 -16.99 -10.29
C LYS A 140 -5.83 -17.30 -8.85
N TYR A 141 -5.37 -16.54 -7.88
CA TYR A 141 -5.64 -16.78 -6.46
C TYR A 141 -6.05 -15.50 -5.76
N GLU A 142 -6.64 -15.65 -4.58
CA GLU A 142 -6.88 -14.51 -3.68
C GLU A 142 -5.60 -13.71 -3.44
N PRO A 143 -5.68 -12.36 -3.39
CA PRO A 143 -4.51 -11.48 -3.25
C PRO A 143 -3.62 -11.84 -2.06
N GLU A 144 -4.22 -12.24 -0.94
CA GLU A 144 -3.50 -12.63 0.27
C GLU A 144 -2.64 -13.89 0.04
N LYS A 145 -3.14 -14.85 -0.75
CA LYS A 145 -2.38 -16.05 -1.11
C LYS A 145 -1.23 -15.70 -2.05
N VAL A 146 -1.44 -14.83 -3.03
CA VAL A 146 -0.38 -14.37 -3.95
C VAL A 146 0.69 -13.62 -3.17
N ALA A 147 0.30 -12.74 -2.25
CA ALA A 147 1.25 -12.02 -1.39
C ALA A 147 2.07 -12.96 -0.50
N LYS A 148 1.47 -14.02 0.05
CA LYS A 148 2.21 -15.10 0.76
C LYS A 148 3.22 -15.76 -0.19
N ILE A 149 2.80 -16.18 -1.38
CA ILE A 149 3.69 -16.81 -2.37
C ILE A 149 4.87 -15.90 -2.74
N LEU A 150 4.64 -14.60 -2.92
CA LEU A 150 5.72 -13.66 -3.28
C LEU A 150 6.62 -13.26 -2.10
N SER A 151 6.21 -13.53 -0.86
CA SER A 151 6.90 -13.05 0.35
C SER A 151 7.47 -14.14 1.25
N ASP A 152 7.05 -15.39 1.10
CA ASP A 152 7.51 -16.52 1.92
C ASP A 152 8.87 -17.06 1.46
N PHE A 153 9.78 -17.33 2.40
CA PHE A 153 11.11 -17.89 2.13
C PHE A 153 11.05 -19.30 1.52
N GLY A 154 10.01 -20.08 1.81
CA GLY A 154 9.81 -21.41 1.22
C GLY A 154 9.33 -21.38 -0.24
N SER A 155 8.94 -20.22 -0.74
CA SER A 155 8.36 -20.10 -2.08
C SER A 155 9.42 -20.04 -3.19
N PRO A 156 9.22 -20.77 -4.32
CA PRO A 156 10.08 -20.66 -5.50
C PRO A 156 9.94 -19.31 -6.23
N TYR A 157 9.00 -18.47 -5.80
CA TYR A 157 8.71 -17.12 -6.33
C TYR A 157 8.97 -16.03 -5.30
N LYS A 158 9.75 -16.31 -4.25
CA LYS A 158 10.11 -15.34 -3.23
C LYS A 158 10.81 -14.12 -3.84
N LEU A 159 10.20 -12.95 -3.70
CA LEU A 159 10.85 -11.67 -3.99
C LEU A 159 11.71 -11.23 -2.79
N LYS A 160 12.99 -10.96 -3.06
CA LYS A 160 13.94 -10.45 -2.06
C LYS A 160 13.57 -9.01 -1.67
N GLN A 161 13.74 -8.69 -0.38
CA GLN A 161 13.39 -7.39 0.21
C GLN A 161 11.90 -6.99 0.10
N ILE A 162 11.02 -7.93 -0.22
CA ILE A 162 9.56 -7.75 -0.28
C ILE A 162 8.94 -8.68 0.77
N GLY A 163 8.52 -8.13 1.91
CA GLY A 163 7.69 -8.84 2.89
C GLY A 163 6.21 -8.82 2.48
N TYR A 164 5.35 -9.54 3.21
CA TYR A 164 3.92 -9.65 2.90
C TYR A 164 3.22 -8.28 2.67
N PRO A 165 3.39 -7.25 3.53
CA PRO A 165 2.77 -5.95 3.28
C PRO A 165 3.27 -5.25 2.00
N LEU A 166 4.54 -5.42 1.64
CA LEU A 166 5.08 -4.86 0.39
C LEU A 166 4.59 -5.66 -0.83
N ALA A 167 4.40 -6.98 -0.71
CA ALA A 167 3.77 -7.76 -1.75
C ALA A 167 2.32 -7.30 -2.00
N MET A 168 1.54 -7.03 -0.95
CA MET A 168 0.19 -6.44 -1.09
C MET A 168 0.22 -5.06 -1.74
N GLU A 169 1.17 -4.19 -1.37
CA GLU A 169 1.35 -2.88 -2.04
C GLU A 169 1.65 -3.04 -3.53
N TYR A 170 2.53 -3.97 -3.90
CA TYR A 170 2.84 -4.28 -5.28
C TYR A 170 1.58 -4.72 -6.05
N LEU A 171 0.79 -5.63 -5.48
CA LEU A 171 -0.44 -6.13 -6.10
C LEU A 171 -1.44 -4.99 -6.33
N LYS A 172 -1.61 -4.09 -5.35
CA LYS A 172 -2.46 -2.90 -5.49
C LYS A 172 -1.97 -1.97 -6.61
N ASN A 173 -0.66 -1.79 -6.76
CA ASN A 173 -0.08 -0.94 -7.81
C ASN A 173 -0.36 -1.48 -9.24
N VAL A 174 -0.67 -2.77 -9.38
CA VAL A 174 -1.12 -3.37 -10.65
C VAL A 174 -2.61 -3.72 -10.62
N GLY A 175 -3.40 -3.02 -9.83
CA GLY A 175 -4.86 -3.10 -9.88
C GLY A 175 -5.48 -4.37 -9.31
N VAL A 176 -4.72 -5.18 -8.56
CA VAL A 176 -5.33 -6.27 -7.78
C VAL A 176 -6.03 -5.67 -6.57
N ILE A 177 -7.35 -5.89 -6.48
CA ILE A 177 -8.18 -5.38 -5.39
C ILE A 177 -7.73 -6.02 -4.08
N GLY A 178 -7.29 -5.21 -3.12
CA GLY A 178 -6.81 -5.70 -1.84
C GLY A 178 -6.43 -4.57 -0.90
N MET A 179 -6.12 -4.94 0.35
CA MET A 179 -5.62 -4.01 1.35
C MET A 179 -4.23 -4.42 1.82
N LYS A 180 -3.43 -3.43 2.21
CA LYS A 180 -2.14 -3.67 2.82
C LYS A 180 -2.28 -3.60 4.33
N PRO A 181 -2.09 -4.69 5.08
CA PRO A 181 -2.13 -4.65 6.54
C PRO A 181 -0.82 -4.07 7.09
N ASP A 182 -0.55 -2.80 6.78
CA ASP A 182 0.59 -2.07 7.31
C ASP A 182 0.28 -1.51 8.71
N VAL A 183 1.27 -0.80 9.26
CA VAL A 183 1.17 -0.20 10.59
C VAL A 183 0.05 0.85 10.68
N HIS A 184 -0.35 1.51 9.59
CA HIS A 184 -1.43 2.49 9.60
C HIS A 184 -2.77 1.78 9.65
N ILE A 185 -3.02 0.86 8.71
CA ILE A 185 -4.27 0.10 8.61
C ILE A 185 -4.51 -0.71 9.89
N CYS A 186 -3.53 -1.50 10.33
CA CYS A 186 -3.66 -2.33 11.54
C CYS A 186 -3.88 -1.51 12.81
N ARG A 187 -3.26 -0.32 12.91
CA ARG A 187 -3.43 0.54 14.09
C ARG A 187 -4.79 1.22 14.09
N ILE A 188 -5.23 1.77 12.97
CA ILE A 188 -6.49 2.53 12.85
C ILE A 188 -7.70 1.59 12.94
N CYS A 189 -7.65 0.50 12.19
CA CYS A 189 -8.75 -0.46 12.09
C CYS A 189 -8.72 -1.49 13.23
N GLY A 190 -7.62 -1.59 13.98
CA GLY A 190 -7.43 -2.56 15.06
C GLY A 190 -8.31 -2.34 16.30
N PRO A 191 -8.24 -3.28 17.26
CA PRO A 191 -9.11 -3.29 18.44
C PRO A 191 -8.94 -2.07 19.36
N GLU A 192 -7.72 -1.52 19.42
CA GLU A 192 -7.37 -0.36 20.24
C GLU A 192 -7.91 0.98 19.69
N ARG A 193 -8.51 0.99 18.49
CA ARG A 193 -9.06 2.18 17.86
C ARG A 193 -10.46 1.94 17.34
N LEU A 194 -10.64 1.79 16.03
CA LEU A 194 -11.97 1.72 15.42
C LEU A 194 -12.60 0.32 15.50
N LYS A 195 -11.84 -0.70 15.93
CA LYS A 195 -12.33 -2.08 16.13
C LYS A 195 -13.07 -2.64 14.91
N ILE A 196 -12.60 -2.28 13.72
CA ILE A 196 -13.00 -2.93 12.46
C ILE A 196 -12.43 -4.36 12.44
N PHE A 197 -11.22 -4.53 12.97
CA PHE A 197 -10.59 -5.81 13.23
C PHE A 197 -10.77 -6.20 14.70
N SER A 198 -11.13 -7.46 14.94
CA SER A 198 -11.18 -8.01 16.30
C SER A 198 -9.79 -8.32 16.86
N SER A 199 -8.82 -8.57 15.98
CA SER A 199 -7.41 -8.85 16.32
C SER A 199 -6.51 -8.50 15.14
N ILE A 200 -5.24 -8.22 15.42
CA ILE A 200 -4.20 -7.97 14.40
C ILE A 200 -3.22 -9.15 14.22
N ASN A 201 -3.49 -10.29 14.87
CA ASN A 201 -2.55 -11.43 14.91
C ASN A 201 -2.75 -12.43 13.76
N ASN A 202 -3.82 -12.30 12.98
CA ASN A 202 -4.14 -13.22 11.90
C ASN A 202 -4.52 -12.42 10.64
N LEU A 203 -3.66 -12.48 9.62
CA LEU A 203 -3.81 -11.71 8.39
C LEU A 203 -5.06 -12.10 7.59
N ASP A 204 -5.46 -13.37 7.61
CA ASP A 204 -6.65 -13.85 6.88
C ASP A 204 -7.93 -13.30 7.53
N LYS A 205 -8.00 -13.29 8.87
CA LYS A 205 -9.12 -12.68 9.60
C LYS A 205 -9.19 -11.15 9.42
N ILE A 206 -8.02 -10.49 9.32
CA ILE A 206 -7.94 -9.06 9.01
C ILE A 206 -8.52 -8.82 7.62
N ALA A 207 -8.08 -9.59 6.61
CA ALA A 207 -8.61 -9.55 5.25
C ALA A 207 -10.12 -9.74 5.19
N GLU A 208 -10.65 -10.78 5.84
CA GLU A 208 -12.10 -11.06 5.91
C GLU A 208 -12.88 -9.92 6.57
N SER A 209 -12.37 -9.37 7.67
CA SER A 209 -13.02 -8.27 8.40
C SER A 209 -13.11 -7.01 7.53
N PHE A 210 -12.05 -6.68 6.80
CA PHE A 210 -12.04 -5.52 5.91
C PHE A 210 -12.88 -5.76 4.65
N LYS A 211 -12.88 -6.98 4.09
CA LYS A 211 -13.79 -7.39 3.00
C LYS A 211 -15.26 -7.21 3.43
N LYS A 212 -15.61 -7.59 4.66
CA LYS A 212 -16.95 -7.35 5.23
C LYS A 212 -17.23 -5.86 5.39
N PHE A 213 -16.32 -5.11 5.98
CA PHE A 213 -16.46 -3.67 6.17
C PHE A 213 -16.67 -2.95 4.82
N ALA A 214 -15.91 -3.30 3.80
CA ALA A 214 -16.07 -2.77 2.45
C ALA A 214 -17.49 -3.01 1.90
N ARG A 215 -17.99 -4.26 1.98
CA ARG A 215 -19.37 -4.59 1.57
C ARG A 215 -20.41 -3.77 2.31
N ASP A 216 -20.29 -3.65 3.63
CA ASP A 216 -21.27 -2.92 4.45
C ASP A 216 -21.26 -1.42 4.13
N THR A 217 -20.12 -0.87 3.71
CA THR A 217 -20.00 0.54 3.31
C THR A 217 -20.41 0.83 1.86
N GLY A 218 -20.29 -0.16 0.97
CA GLY A 218 -20.46 0.00 -0.48
C GLY A 218 -19.24 0.59 -1.21
N TYR A 219 -18.11 0.82 -0.53
CA TYR A 219 -16.86 1.26 -1.16
C TYR A 219 -15.95 0.06 -1.49
N SER A 220 -15.09 0.23 -2.50
CA SER A 220 -14.09 -0.78 -2.82
C SER A 220 -13.03 -0.90 -1.72
N ILE A 221 -12.44 -2.09 -1.58
CA ILE A 221 -11.39 -2.38 -0.60
C ILE A 221 -10.20 -1.44 -0.81
N THR A 222 -9.73 -1.28 -2.05
CA THR A 222 -8.59 -0.44 -2.41
C THR A 222 -8.85 1.03 -2.05
N TYR A 223 -10.06 1.53 -2.30
CA TYR A 223 -10.43 2.90 -1.93
C TYR A 223 -10.38 3.11 -0.42
N LEU A 224 -10.97 2.18 0.35
CA LEU A 224 -10.99 2.26 1.81
C LEU A 224 -9.58 2.15 2.41
N ASP A 225 -8.74 1.24 1.89
CA ASP A 225 -7.35 1.13 2.31
C ASP A 225 -6.62 2.48 2.14
N ASN A 226 -6.74 3.11 0.97
CA ASN A 226 -6.11 4.40 0.71
C ASN A 226 -6.67 5.49 1.63
N LEU A 227 -7.99 5.53 1.84
CA LEU A 227 -8.64 6.48 2.72
C LEU A 227 -8.15 6.36 4.19
N PHE A 228 -8.11 5.14 4.72
CA PHE A 228 -7.59 4.90 6.08
C PHE A 228 -6.09 5.18 6.18
N TRP A 229 -5.32 4.86 5.14
CA TRP A 229 -3.90 5.19 5.10
C TRP A 229 -3.69 6.72 5.15
N ILE A 230 -4.38 7.50 4.32
CA ILE A 230 -4.35 8.98 4.30
C ILE A 230 -4.64 9.54 5.70
N PHE A 231 -5.64 8.99 6.37
CA PHE A 231 -6.07 9.41 7.70
C PHE A 231 -4.96 9.34 8.75
N GLY A 232 -4.03 8.38 8.64
CA GLY A 232 -2.91 8.24 9.57
C GLY A 232 -1.53 8.60 9.03
N ALA A 233 -1.39 8.88 7.72
CA ALA A 233 -0.10 9.03 7.07
C ALA A 233 0.50 10.43 7.28
N LYS A 234 1.82 10.48 7.51
CA LYS A 234 2.57 11.73 7.65
C LYS A 234 2.62 12.48 6.32
N ASN A 235 2.49 13.81 6.36
CA ASN A 235 2.38 14.71 5.20
C ASN A 235 1.08 14.54 4.39
N TYR A 236 0.10 13.81 4.94
CA TYR A 236 -1.26 13.71 4.44
C TYR A 236 -2.21 14.12 5.56
N GLY A 237 -3.14 13.26 5.99
CA GLY A 237 -4.00 13.60 7.12
C GLY A 237 -3.23 13.69 8.44
N TYR A 238 -2.31 12.75 8.70
CA TYR A 238 -1.55 12.65 9.96
C TYR A 238 -2.42 12.70 11.23
N ILE A 239 -3.72 12.41 11.12
CA ILE A 239 -4.69 12.56 12.21
C ILE A 239 -4.58 11.37 13.17
N CYS A 240 -4.74 10.17 12.63
CA CYS A 240 -4.69 8.93 13.38
C CYS A 240 -3.27 8.30 13.32
N SER A 241 -2.26 9.12 13.62
CA SER A 241 -0.85 8.69 13.64
C SER A 241 -0.55 7.76 14.83
N SER A 242 0.71 7.41 15.11
CA SER A 242 1.07 6.69 16.34
C SER A 242 0.72 7.48 17.60
N LYS A 243 0.85 8.82 17.54
CA LYS A 243 0.36 9.79 18.52
C LYS A 243 -0.77 10.59 17.85
N PRO A 244 -2.05 10.18 17.99
CA PRO A 244 -3.13 10.82 17.26
C PRO A 244 -3.39 12.23 17.79
N ASN A 245 -3.70 13.18 16.91
CA ASN A 245 -4.05 14.57 17.25
C ASN A 245 -5.58 14.79 17.15
N CYS A 246 -6.37 13.81 17.61
CA CYS A 246 -7.81 13.78 17.41
C CYS A 246 -8.54 15.00 18.00
N ILE A 247 -7.97 15.66 19.01
CA ILE A 247 -8.55 16.86 19.62
C ILE A 247 -8.31 18.07 18.73
N GLU A 248 -7.04 18.28 18.35
CA GLU A 248 -6.59 19.41 17.52
C GLU A 248 -7.21 19.35 16.12
N SER A 249 -7.38 18.15 15.57
CA SER A 249 -8.01 17.92 14.27
C SER A 249 -9.53 17.87 14.30
N ASN A 250 -10.15 18.06 15.48
CA ASN A 250 -11.59 17.91 15.69
C ASN A 250 -12.16 16.61 15.07
N CYS A 251 -11.49 15.48 15.36
CA CYS A 251 -11.79 14.19 14.77
C CYS A 251 -13.22 13.73 15.09
N GLN A 252 -14.03 13.57 14.04
CA GLN A 252 -15.44 13.21 14.16
C GLN A 252 -15.67 11.77 14.64
N LEU A 253 -14.61 10.97 14.69
CA LEU A 253 -14.61 9.59 15.20
C LEU A 253 -14.21 9.48 16.68
N LYS A 254 -13.74 10.57 17.32
CA LYS A 254 -13.15 10.54 18.67
C LYS A 254 -14.06 9.93 19.74
N GLU A 255 -15.37 10.16 19.65
CA GLU A 255 -16.35 9.64 20.63
C GLU A 255 -16.67 8.15 20.45
N TYR A 256 -16.34 7.58 19.29
CA TYR A 256 -16.61 6.19 18.92
C TYR A 256 -15.34 5.35 18.84
N CYS A 257 -14.18 5.95 19.11
CA CYS A 257 -12.88 5.33 19.05
C CYS A 257 -12.49 4.77 20.42
N ASN A 258 -11.91 3.57 20.46
CA ASN A 258 -11.40 2.96 21.69
C ASN A 258 -10.08 3.58 22.17
N TYR A 259 -9.47 4.48 21.39
CA TYR A 259 -8.22 5.09 21.79
C TYR A 259 -8.41 5.90 23.08
N PRO A 260 -7.58 5.69 24.11
CA PRO A 260 -7.74 6.37 25.39
C PRO A 260 -7.83 7.89 25.25
N LYS A 261 -8.91 8.47 25.80
CA LYS A 261 -9.20 9.91 25.68
C LYS A 261 -8.31 10.79 26.57
N TYR A 262 -7.53 10.20 27.49
CA TYR A 262 -6.86 10.91 28.59
C TYR A 262 -5.38 10.53 28.82
N VAL A 263 -4.66 10.01 27.81
CA VAL A 263 -3.25 9.57 28.02
C VAL A 263 -2.23 10.73 27.98
N ASN A 264 -2.66 11.97 27.79
CA ASN A 264 -1.79 13.14 27.89
C ASN A 264 -2.43 14.26 28.74
N LEU A 265 -2.52 14.02 30.06
CA LEU A 265 -2.38 15.10 31.05
C LEU A 265 -0.97 15.01 31.62
#